data_AF-A0A535P2I5-F1
#
_entry.id   AF-A0A535P2I5-F1
#
_cell.length_a   1.000
_cell.length_b   1.000
_cell.length_c   1.000
_cell.angle_alpha   90.00
_cell.angle_beta   90.00
_cell.angle_gamma   90.00
#
_symmetry.space_group_name_H-M   'P 1'
#
loop_
_entity.id
_entity.type
_entity.pdbx_description
1 polymer ?
#
loop_
_entity_poly.entity_id
_entity_poly.type
_entity_poly.pdbx_seq_one_letter_code
_entity_poly.pdbx_strand_id
1 'polypeptide(L)'
;MTIGGLEVDVRDGKCTLVESGALAGSVIALDTAVRNLVRSGVDLPAAVEAASRNPLRLLGIEDRGRVAVGQAADLVELDDDLRVARVMRDGRWYAGSG
;
A
#
# COMPACT_ATOMS: atom_id res chain seq x y z
N MET A 1 -4.18 19.76 9.70
CA MET A 1 -3.58 19.74 8.35
C MET A 1 -4.70 19.80 7.32
N THR A 2 -4.44 19.90 6.01
CA THR A 2 -5.51 19.91 4.99
C THR A 2 -5.36 18.78 3.97
N ILE A 3 -6.49 18.21 3.53
CA ILE A 3 -6.58 17.24 2.43
C ILE A 3 -7.65 17.73 1.46
N GLY A 4 -7.30 17.91 0.18
CA GLY A 4 -8.27 18.38 -0.83
C GLY A 4 -8.89 19.75 -0.49
N GLY A 5 -8.18 20.60 0.26
CA GLY A 5 -8.68 21.89 0.73
C GLY A 5 -9.54 21.84 2.00
N LEU A 6 -9.80 20.67 2.57
CA LEU A 6 -10.59 20.49 3.79
C LEU A 6 -9.67 20.36 5.01
N GLU A 7 -10.04 20.99 6.12
CA GLU A 7 -9.33 20.82 7.39
C GLU A 7 -9.61 19.45 8.00
N VAL A 8 -8.53 18.74 8.34
CA VAL A 8 -8.59 17.41 8.94
C VAL A 8 -7.73 17.31 10.19
N ASP A 9 -8.20 16.47 11.11
CA ASP A 9 -7.52 16.03 12.32
C ASP A 9 -7.21 14.54 12.20
N VAL A 10 -6.01 14.15 12.63
CA VAL A 10 -5.57 12.75 12.64
C VAL A 10 -5.25 12.36 14.07
N ARG A 11 -6.10 11.51 14.66
CA ARG A 11 -5.96 11.01 16.03
C ARG A 11 -6.30 9.54 16.07
N ASP A 12 -5.54 8.76 16.83
CA ASP A 12 -5.76 7.34 17.07
C ASP A 12 -5.97 6.52 15.77
N GLY A 13 -5.20 6.83 14.72
CA GLY A 13 -5.27 6.15 13.43
C GLY A 13 -6.51 6.47 12.58
N LYS A 14 -7.27 7.52 12.93
CA LYS A 14 -8.42 8.00 12.16
C LYS A 14 -8.16 9.39 11.62
N CYS A 15 -8.50 9.61 10.35
CA CYS A 15 -8.50 10.92 9.71
C CYS A 15 -9.94 11.40 9.58
N THR A 16 -10.28 12.51 10.23
CA THR A 16 -11.64 13.06 10.25
C THR A 16 -11.66 14.55 9.89
N LEU A 17 -12.73 15.01 9.28
CA LEU A 17 -12.99 16.43 9.06
C LEU A 17 -13.15 17.13 10.41
N VAL A 18 -12.49 18.28 10.56
CA VAL A 18 -12.56 19.08 11.80
C VAL A 18 -13.98 19.58 12.04
N GLU A 19 -14.67 20.00 10.98
CA GLU A 19 -16.00 20.62 11.07
C GLU A 19 -17.11 19.63 11.47
N SER A 20 -17.08 18.42 10.91
CA SER A 20 -18.19 17.46 11.02
C SER A 20 -17.85 16.16 11.75
N GLY A 21 -16.56 15.87 11.97
CA GLY A 21 -16.10 14.58 12.50
C GLY A 21 -16.23 13.40 11.53
N ALA A 22 -16.70 13.61 10.29
CA ALA A 22 -16.82 12.57 9.29
C ALA A 22 -15.43 12.06 8.85
N LEU A 23 -15.34 10.80 8.42
CA LEU A 23 -14.09 10.24 7.89
C LEU A 23 -13.66 11.01 6.63
N ALA A 24 -12.43 11.51 6.65
CA ALA A 24 -11.83 12.26 5.55
C ALA A 24 -10.82 11.42 4.74
N GLY A 25 -10.66 10.15 5.08
CA GLY A 25 -9.75 9.22 4.42
C GLY A 25 -9.23 8.14 5.36
N SER A 26 -8.29 7.35 4.86
CA SER A 26 -7.55 6.35 5.63
C SER A 26 -6.09 6.76 5.77
N VAL A 27 -5.49 6.40 6.89
CA VAL A 27 -4.05 6.59 7.17
C VAL A 27 -3.28 5.27 7.16
N ILE A 28 -3.90 4.19 6.68
CA ILE A 28 -3.24 2.87 6.63
C ILE A 28 -2.15 2.85 5.56
N ALA A 29 -1.05 2.17 5.87
CA ALA A 29 -0.04 1.81 4.89
C ALA A 29 -0.49 0.57 4.07
N LEU A 30 0.00 0.44 2.84
CA LEU A 30 -0.46 -0.59 1.91
C LEU A 30 -0.06 -2.01 2.35
N ASP A 31 1.09 -2.18 2.97
CA ASP A 31 1.53 -3.43 3.61
C ASP A 31 0.56 -3.84 4.73
N THR A 32 0.09 -2.88 5.52
CA THR A 32 -0.93 -3.11 6.56
C THR A 32 -2.26 -3.52 5.93
N ALA A 33 -2.66 -2.91 4.82
CA ALA A 33 -3.87 -3.32 4.10
C ALA A 33 -3.77 -4.77 3.58
N VAL A 34 -2.63 -5.15 2.99
CA VAL A 34 -2.36 -6.54 2.55
C VAL A 34 -2.44 -7.50 3.73
N ARG A 35 -1.78 -7.18 4.86
CA ARG A 35 -1.86 -7.98 6.10
C ARG A 35 -3.29 -8.17 6.59
N ASN A 36 -4.08 -7.11 6.59
CA ASN A 36 -5.47 -7.16 7.04
C ASN A 36 -6.32 -8.05 6.13
N LEU A 37 -6.15 -7.97 4.81
CA LEU A 37 -6.84 -8.86 3.86
C LEU A 37 -6.50 -10.32 4.11
N VAL A 38 -5.21 -10.64 4.27
CA VAL A 38 -4.78 -12.02 4.54
C VAL A 38 -5.36 -12.52 5.86
N ARG A 39 -5.33 -11.70 6.91
CA ARG A 39 -5.94 -12.03 8.22
C ARG A 39 -7.45 -12.23 8.15
N SER A 40 -8.13 -11.59 7.19
CA SER A 40 -9.56 -11.80 6.93
C SER A 40 -9.87 -13.04 6.09
N GLY A 41 -8.86 -13.83 5.69
CA GLY A 41 -9.02 -15.08 4.95
C GLY A 41 -8.86 -14.96 3.43
N VAL A 42 -8.35 -13.83 2.92
CA VAL A 42 -8.00 -13.69 1.50
C VAL A 42 -6.63 -14.30 1.25
N ASP A 43 -6.48 -15.09 0.20
CA ASP A 43 -5.17 -15.67 -0.15
C ASP A 43 -4.13 -14.57 -0.45
N LEU A 44 -2.90 -14.79 0.03
CA LEU A 44 -1.80 -13.83 -0.13
C LEU A 44 -1.57 -13.39 -1.59
N PRO A 45 -1.55 -14.28 -2.60
CA PRO A 45 -1.41 -13.85 -3.99
C PRO A 45 -2.51 -12.89 -4.44
N ALA A 46 -3.76 -13.12 -4.05
CA ALA A 46 -4.88 -12.25 -4.40
C ALA A 46 -4.78 -10.88 -3.71
N ALA A 47 -4.38 -10.86 -2.42
CA ALA A 47 -4.13 -9.63 -1.69
C ALA A 47 -2.98 -8.81 -2.31
N VAL A 48 -1.89 -9.46 -2.73
CA VAL A 48 -0.76 -8.83 -3.41
C VAL A 48 -1.16 -8.30 -4.79
N GLU A 49 -1.92 -9.07 -5.58
CA GLU A 49 -2.42 -8.60 -6.89
C GLU A 49 -3.33 -7.37 -6.73
N ALA A 50 -4.19 -7.34 -5.71
CA ALA A 50 -5.03 -6.19 -5.39
C ALA A 50 -4.21 -4.93 -5.06
N ALA A 51 -3.07 -5.08 -4.39
CA ALA A 51 -2.17 -3.98 -4.02
C ALA A 51 -1.19 -3.56 -5.14
N SER A 52 -1.03 -4.36 -6.20
CA SER A 52 -0.01 -4.14 -7.24
C SER A 52 -0.57 -4.17 -8.65
N ARG A 53 -0.80 -5.37 -9.20
CA ARG A 53 -1.16 -5.59 -10.60
C ARG A 53 -2.52 -4.98 -10.98
N ASN A 54 -3.51 -5.08 -10.10
CA ASN A 54 -4.88 -4.64 -10.38
C ASN A 54 -5.00 -3.12 -10.64
N PRO A 55 -4.48 -2.22 -9.78
CA PRO A 55 -4.53 -0.79 -10.04
C PRO A 55 -3.71 -0.40 -11.29
N LEU A 56 -2.59 -1.07 -11.56
CA LEU A 56 -1.78 -0.81 -12.76
C LEU A 56 -2.52 -1.20 -14.04
N ARG A 57 -3.20 -2.36 -14.03
CA ARG A 57 -4.05 -2.80 -15.14
C ARG A 57 -5.21 -1.82 -15.40
N LEU A 58 -5.82 -1.30 -14.35
CA LEU A 58 -6.88 -0.29 -14.45
C LEU A 58 -6.36 0.99 -15.13
N LEU A 59 -5.11 1.38 -14.87
CA LEU A 59 -4.47 2.58 -15.41
C LEU A 59 -3.78 2.35 -16.77
N GLY A 60 -3.77 1.13 -17.30
CA GLY A 60 -3.05 0.80 -18.54
C GLY A 60 -1.53 0.84 -18.41
N ILE A 61 -0.99 0.69 -17.20
CA ILE A 61 0.45 0.65 -16.93
C ILE A 61 0.90 -0.81 -16.98
N GLU A 62 1.82 -1.13 -17.89
CA GLU A 62 2.23 -2.51 -18.17
C GLU A 62 3.71 -2.80 -17.88
N ASP A 63 4.51 -1.77 -17.58
CA ASP A 63 5.95 -1.87 -17.35
C ASP A 63 6.31 -2.34 -15.93
N ARG A 64 5.34 -2.53 -15.04
CA ARG A 64 5.54 -2.92 -13.63
C ARG A 64 4.33 -3.67 -13.05
N GLY A 65 4.46 -4.11 -11.79
CA GLY A 65 3.39 -4.79 -11.06
C GLY A 65 3.38 -6.31 -11.19
N ARG A 66 4.41 -6.88 -11.83
CA ARG A 66 4.65 -8.32 -11.94
C ARG A 66 6.15 -8.59 -11.83
N VAL A 67 6.50 -9.72 -11.23
CA VAL A 67 7.88 -10.21 -11.23
C VAL A 67 8.10 -11.00 -12.53
N ALA A 68 8.54 -10.30 -13.57
CA ALA A 68 8.81 -10.89 -14.87
C ALA A 68 9.95 -10.14 -15.58
N VAL A 69 10.63 -10.83 -16.51
CA VAL A 69 11.67 -10.23 -17.34
C VAL A 69 11.08 -9.06 -18.15
N GLY A 70 11.80 -7.94 -18.21
CA GLY A 70 11.38 -6.74 -18.92
C GLY A 70 10.46 -5.80 -18.12
N GLN A 71 10.13 -6.12 -16.87
CA GLN A 71 9.45 -5.22 -15.95
C GLN A 71 10.45 -4.36 -15.17
N ALA A 72 9.99 -3.22 -14.66
CA ALA A 72 10.73 -2.40 -13.73
C ALA A 72 11.14 -3.22 -12.49
N ALA A 73 12.37 -3.02 -12.02
CA ALA A 73 12.92 -3.68 -10.86
C ALA A 73 12.46 -2.98 -9.56
N ASP A 74 11.15 -2.99 -9.35
CA ASP A 74 10.45 -2.44 -8.19
C ASP A 74 9.81 -3.59 -7.40
N LEU A 75 10.33 -3.88 -6.21
CA LEU A 75 9.93 -5.04 -5.40
C LEU A 75 9.74 -4.63 -3.94
N VAL A 76 8.84 -5.33 -3.24
CA VAL A 76 8.71 -5.25 -1.78
C VAL A 76 8.97 -6.65 -1.23
N GLU A 77 9.97 -6.77 -0.38
CA GLU A 77 10.27 -8.01 0.35
C GLU A 77 9.52 -7.96 1.68
N LEU A 78 8.68 -8.97 1.93
CA LEU A 78 7.92 -9.13 3.16
C LEU A 78 8.52 -10.26 4.00
N ASP A 79 8.52 -10.11 5.32
CA ASP A 79 8.85 -11.19 6.26
C ASP A 79 7.66 -12.16 6.46
N ASP A 80 7.85 -13.17 7.30
CA ASP A 80 6.83 -14.19 7.60
C ASP A 80 5.56 -13.61 8.26
N ASP A 81 5.68 -12.45 8.91
CA ASP A 81 4.56 -11.69 9.47
C ASP A 81 3.95 -10.69 8.49
N LEU A 82 4.42 -10.71 7.23
CA LEU A 82 4.04 -9.83 6.14
C LEU A 82 4.37 -8.34 6.42
N ARG A 83 5.42 -8.06 7.19
CA ARG A 83 6.00 -6.72 7.34
C ARG A 83 7.08 -6.45 6.31
N VAL A 84 7.26 -5.20 5.93
CA VAL A 84 8.26 -4.80 4.93
C VAL A 84 9.66 -4.96 5.51
N ALA A 85 10.41 -5.94 5.01
CA ALA A 85 11.81 -6.12 5.35
C ALA A 85 12.68 -5.13 4.55
N ARG A 86 12.47 -5.05 3.23
CA ARG A 86 13.20 -4.17 2.31
C ARG A 86 12.33 -3.81 1.10
N VAL A 87 12.69 -2.71 0.44
CA VAL A 87 12.08 -2.26 -0.82
C VAL A 87 13.17 -2.13 -1.86
N MET A 88 12.95 -2.69 -3.05
CA MET A 88 13.73 -2.38 -4.23
C MET A 88 13.01 -1.30 -5.04
N ARG A 89 13.74 -0.28 -5.46
CA ARG A 89 13.27 0.72 -6.42
C ARG A 89 14.33 0.91 -7.50
N ASP A 90 13.93 0.78 -8.77
CA ASP A 90 14.82 0.88 -9.93
C ASP A 90 16.10 0.03 -9.77
N GLY A 91 15.97 -1.19 -9.22
CA GLY A 91 17.10 -2.11 -9.02
C GLY A 91 17.93 -1.87 -7.76
N ARG A 92 17.65 -0.83 -6.97
CA ARG A 92 18.38 -0.52 -5.72
C ARG A 92 17.56 -0.90 -4.49
N TRP A 93 18.19 -1.62 -3.57
CA TRP A 93 17.59 -1.99 -2.28
C TRP A 93 17.69 -0.88 -1.22
N TYR A 94 16.60 -0.72 -0.47
CA TYR A 94 16.45 0.14 0.69
C TYR A 94 15.93 -0.69 1.86
N ALA A 95 16.46 -0.45 3.05
CA ALA A 95 15.96 -1.09 4.27
C ALA A 95 14.52 -0.65 4.55
N GLY A 96 13.67 -1.58 4.97
CA GLY A 96 12.37 -1.24 5.54
C GLY A 96 12.56 -0.47 6.84
N SER A 97 11.99 0.72 6.92
CA SER A 97 11.70 1.34 8.21
C SER A 97 10.53 0.57 8.82
N GLY A 98 10.81 -0.24 9.85
CA GLY A 98 9.79 -0.92 10.65
C GLY A 98 8.81 0.04 11.31
#